data_AF-A0A0K3B4N8-F1
#
_entry.id   AF-A0A0K3B4N8-F1
#
_cell.length_a   1.000
_cell.length_b   1.000
_cell.length_c   1.000
_cell.angle_alpha   90.00
_cell.angle_beta   90.00
_cell.angle_gamma   90.00
#
_symmetry.space_group_name_H-M   'P 1'
#
loop_
_entity.id
_entity.type
_entity.pdbx_description
1 polymer ?
#
loop_
_entity_poly.entity_id
_entity_poly.type
_entity_poly.pdbx_seq_one_letter_code
_entity_poly.pdbx_strand_id
1 'polypeptide(L)'
;MGLRFADAWVSKQDPELWRARIAPLCTDEFRATTLPAATPAQVSASAVTGSASLVRGNGRSAEVTIALDTMVVAIGLQDISGSGDWRVADVRPVR
;
A
#
# COMPACT_ATOMS: atom_id res chain seq x y z
N MET A 1 -7.58 -2.77 -4.60
CA MET A 1 -6.30 -2.03 -4.66
C MET A 1 -5.38 -2.36 -3.47
N GLY A 2 -5.81 -2.14 -2.22
CA GLY A 2 -4.97 -2.37 -1.03
C GLY A 2 -4.24 -3.72 -0.94
N LEU A 3 -4.92 -4.84 -1.20
CA LEU A 3 -4.28 -6.18 -1.18
C LEU A 3 -3.12 -6.30 -2.17
N ARG A 4 -3.33 -5.87 -3.43
CA ARG A 4 -2.29 -5.89 -4.47
C ARG A 4 -1.06 -5.08 -4.08
N PHE A 5 -1.26 -3.96 -3.39
CA PHE A 5 -0.16 -3.18 -2.84
C PHE A 5 0.55 -3.94 -1.73
N ALA A 6 -0.19 -4.49 -0.75
CA ALA A 6 0.40 -5.24 0.36
C ALA A 6 1.23 -6.45 -0.12
N ASP A 7 0.73 -7.20 -1.12
CA ASP A 7 1.47 -8.31 -1.74
C ASP A 7 2.78 -7.85 -2.38
N ALA A 8 2.75 -6.73 -3.12
CA ALA A 8 3.95 -6.15 -3.70
C ALA A 8 4.90 -5.60 -2.62
N TRP A 9 4.35 -5.02 -1.56
CA TRP A 9 5.06 -4.41 -0.45
C TRP A 9 5.91 -5.42 0.34
N VAL A 10 5.34 -6.59 0.67
CA VAL A 10 6.05 -7.64 1.42
C VAL A 10 6.99 -8.50 0.56
N SER A 11 6.93 -8.38 -0.76
CA SER A 11 7.77 -9.11 -1.70
C SER A 11 9.17 -8.49 -1.80
N LYS A 12 10.08 -8.86 -0.89
CA LYS A 12 11.45 -8.32 -0.74
C LYS A 12 12.44 -8.71 -1.86
N GLN A 13 12.09 -8.42 -3.11
CA GLN A 13 12.96 -8.57 -4.28
C GLN A 13 14.00 -7.44 -4.33
N ASP A 14 14.80 -7.41 -5.39
CA ASP A 14 15.69 -6.27 -5.71
C ASP A 14 14.97 -4.92 -5.51
N PRO A 15 15.60 -3.92 -4.84
CA PRO A 15 14.94 -2.66 -4.51
C PRO A 15 14.36 -1.89 -5.71
N GLU A 16 14.99 -1.95 -6.88
CA GLU A 16 14.50 -1.27 -8.08
C GLU A 16 13.27 -1.98 -8.64
N LEU A 17 13.33 -3.31 -8.76
CA LEU A 17 12.18 -4.12 -9.19
C LEU A 17 11.00 -4.00 -8.22
N TRP A 18 11.28 -3.96 -6.90
CA TRP A 18 10.26 -3.76 -5.87
C TRP A 18 9.54 -2.41 -6.03
N ARG A 19 10.30 -1.31 -6.17
CA ARG A 19 9.72 0.02 -6.42
C ARG A 19 8.94 0.07 -7.73
N ALA A 20 9.46 -0.51 -8.81
CA ALA A 20 8.79 -0.55 -10.10
C ALA A 20 7.44 -1.26 -10.06
N ARG A 21 7.29 -2.31 -9.23
CA ARG A 21 6.02 -3.03 -9.05
C ARG A 21 5.01 -2.25 -8.22
N ILE A 22 5.47 -1.46 -7.24
CA ILE A 22 4.61 -0.67 -6.35
C ILE A 22 4.16 0.63 -7.02
N ALA A 23 5.06 1.29 -7.75
CA ALA A 23 4.81 2.58 -8.40
C ALA A 23 3.45 2.66 -9.13
N PRO A 24 3.06 1.73 -10.03
CA PRO A 24 1.79 1.83 -10.74
C PRO A 24 0.55 1.70 -9.83
N LEU A 25 0.69 1.26 -8.58
CA LEU A 25 -0.42 1.13 -7.64
C LEU A 25 -0.66 2.41 -6.83
N CYS A 26 0.26 3.38 -6.93
CA CYS A 26 0.32 4.56 -6.07
C CYS A 26 -0.14 5.83 -6.79
N THR A 27 -0.54 6.83 -6.01
CA THR A 27 -0.76 8.20 -6.51
C THR A 27 0.57 8.84 -6.93
N ASP A 28 0.51 9.91 -7.71
CA ASP A 28 1.70 10.68 -8.11
C ASP A 28 2.47 11.22 -6.89
N GLU A 29 1.74 11.72 -5.90
CA GLU A 29 2.32 12.25 -4.66
C GLU A 29 3.07 11.17 -3.88
N PHE A 30 2.44 10.00 -3.66
CA PHE A 30 3.10 8.89 -2.97
C PHE A 30 4.33 8.38 -3.74
N ARG A 31 4.23 8.32 -5.07
CA ARG A 31 5.37 7.94 -5.94
C ARG A 31 6.53 8.94 -5.85
N ALA A 32 6.24 10.23 -5.76
CA ALA A 32 7.27 11.27 -5.76
C ALA A 32 7.93 11.46 -4.39
N THR A 33 7.20 11.22 -3.30
CA THR A 33 7.63 11.60 -1.95
C THR A 33 7.91 10.42 -1.03
N THR A 34 7.02 9.43 -1.00
CA THR A 34 7.09 8.31 -0.04
C THR A 34 7.87 7.13 -0.60
N LEU A 35 7.57 6.71 -1.82
CA LEU A 35 8.17 5.53 -2.43
C LEU A 35 9.70 5.60 -2.59
N PRO A 36 10.33 6.76 -2.92
CA PRO A 36 11.79 6.85 -3.01
C PRO A 36 12.51 6.70 -1.68
N ALA A 37 11.86 7.09 -0.57
CA ALA A 37 12.40 6.96 0.78
C ALA A 37 12.20 5.54 1.35
N ALA A 38 11.30 4.75 0.77
CA ALA A 38 11.02 3.39 1.22
C ALA A 38 12.05 2.38 0.69
N THR A 39 12.43 1.43 1.54
CA THR A 39 13.29 0.31 1.16
C THR A 39 12.65 -1.04 1.53
N PRO A 40 12.79 -2.09 0.70
CA PRO A 40 12.24 -3.40 1.02
C PRO A 40 12.82 -3.99 2.31
N ALA A 41 14.07 -3.64 2.64
CA ALA A 41 14.74 -4.09 3.86
C ALA A 41 14.10 -3.57 5.16
N GLN A 42 13.44 -2.41 5.10
CA GLN A 42 12.72 -1.83 6.25
C GLN A 42 11.31 -2.41 6.44
N VAL A 43 10.80 -3.17 5.47
CA VAL A 43 9.51 -3.86 5.60
C VAL A 43 9.72 -5.09 6.48
N SER A 44 9.26 -5.06 7.73
CA SER A 44 9.42 -6.18 8.66
C SER A 44 8.55 -7.41 8.32
N ALA A 45 7.54 -7.25 7.48
CA ALA A 45 6.63 -8.33 7.07
C ALA A 45 7.14 -9.09 5.84
N SER A 46 6.76 -10.37 5.72
CA SER A 46 7.11 -11.23 4.58
C SER A 46 5.90 -11.84 3.86
N ALA A 47 4.72 -11.80 4.48
CA ALA A 47 3.50 -12.35 3.89
C ALA A 47 2.25 -11.55 4.31
N VAL A 48 1.25 -11.55 3.42
CA VAL A 48 -0.12 -11.15 3.75
C VAL A 48 -0.83 -12.34 4.38
N THR A 49 -1.41 -12.17 5.56
CA THR A 49 -2.03 -13.26 6.34
C THR A 49 -3.54 -13.13 6.49
N GLY A 50 -4.11 -11.98 6.09
CA GLY A 50 -5.55 -11.74 6.17
C GLY A 50 -6.10 -10.92 5.03
N SER A 51 -7.43 -10.84 4.97
CA SER A 51 -8.14 -10.04 3.98
C SER A 51 -8.12 -8.55 4.33
N ALA A 52 -8.29 -7.70 3.31
CA ALA A 52 -8.48 -6.27 3.54
C ALA A 52 -9.82 -5.98 4.22
N SER A 53 -9.79 -5.17 5.28
CA SER A 53 -10.97 -4.71 5.99
C SER A 53 -11.12 -3.19 5.82
N LEU A 54 -12.30 -2.73 5.42
CA LEU A 54 -12.56 -1.29 5.29
C LEU A 54 -12.70 -0.66 6.69
N VAL A 55 -11.88 0.34 6.99
CA VAL A 55 -11.96 1.11 8.24
C VAL A 55 -12.89 2.30 8.08
N ARG A 56 -12.70 3.08 7.02
CA ARG A 56 -13.53 4.24 6.68
C ARG A 56 -13.46 4.55 5.19
N GLY A 57 -14.48 5.22 4.65
CA GLY A 57 -14.45 5.72 3.27
C GLY A 57 -15.62 6.65 2.95
N ASN A 58 -15.44 7.51 1.95
CA ASN A 58 -16.43 8.53 1.55
C ASN A 58 -16.63 8.62 0.02
N GLY A 59 -16.37 7.53 -0.70
CA GLY A 59 -16.53 7.46 -2.16
C GLY A 59 -15.39 8.05 -2.98
N ARG A 60 -14.55 8.91 -2.41
CA ARG A 60 -13.33 9.45 -3.04
C ARG A 60 -12.05 9.11 -2.29
N SER A 61 -12.16 8.81 -1.00
CA SER A 61 -11.09 8.24 -0.19
C SER A 61 -11.58 7.02 0.58
N ALA A 62 -10.67 6.13 0.89
CA ALA A 62 -10.90 4.98 1.77
C ALA A 62 -9.62 4.66 2.56
N GLU A 63 -9.77 4.12 3.76
CA GLU A 63 -8.68 3.51 4.51
C GLU A 63 -9.04 2.04 4.75
N VAL A 64 -8.12 1.15 4.42
CA VAL A 64 -8.27 -0.29 4.65
C VAL A 64 -7.14 -0.79 5.55
N THR A 65 -7.42 -1.76 6.39
CA THR A 65 -6.40 -2.50 7.14
C THR A 65 -6.16 -3.86 6.53
N ILE A 66 -4.90 -4.30 6.53
CA ILE A 66 -4.48 -5.60 6.01
C ILE A 66 -3.54 -6.25 7.02
N ALA A 67 -3.89 -7.45 7.45
CA ALA A 67 -3.04 -8.25 8.33
C ALA A 67 -1.88 -8.86 7.54
N LEU A 68 -0.68 -8.66 8.06
CA LEU A 68 0.57 -9.27 7.61
C LEU A 68 1.05 -10.24 8.70
N ASP A 69 2.10 -11.01 8.41
CA ASP A 69 2.69 -11.98 9.35
C ASP A 69 3.21 -11.35 10.65
N THR A 70 3.79 -10.17 10.59
CA THR A 70 4.41 -9.51 11.76
C THR A 70 3.65 -8.29 12.28
N MET A 71 2.68 -7.78 11.53
CA MET A 71 1.98 -6.53 11.86
C MET A 71 0.68 -6.37 11.07
N VAL A 72 -0.10 -5.35 11.40
CA VAL A 72 -1.20 -4.87 10.57
C VAL A 72 -0.78 -3.54 9.93
N VAL A 73 -1.07 -3.35 8.65
CA VAL A 73 -0.87 -2.06 7.95
C VAL A 73 -2.21 -1.43 7.62
N ALA A 74 -2.30 -0.12 7.81
CA ALA A 74 -3.35 0.71 7.25
C ALA A 74 -2.86 1.29 5.92
N ILE A 75 -3.70 1.20 4.89
CA ILE A 75 -3.44 1.70 3.55
C ILE A 75 -4.51 2.73 3.21
N GLY A 76 -4.07 3.95 2.95
CA GLY A 76 -4.90 5.03 2.42
C GLY A 76 -5.06 4.87 0.91
N LEU A 77 -6.30 4.92 0.45
CA LEU A 77 -6.70 4.83 -0.95
C LEU A 77 -7.41 6.12 -1.38
N GLN A 78 -7.14 6.56 -2.60
CA GLN A 78 -7.77 7.71 -3.23
C GLN A 78 -8.25 7.35 -4.64
N ASP A 79 -9.48 7.72 -4.98
CA ASP A 79 -9.98 7.62 -6.35
C ASP A 79 -9.51 8.84 -7.16
N ILE A 80 -8.55 8.61 -8.06
CA ILE A 80 -7.92 9.69 -8.84
C ILE A 80 -8.74 10.10 -10.07
N SER A 81 -9.66 9.25 -10.54
CA SER A 81 -10.52 9.57 -11.69
C SER A 81 -11.90 10.05 -11.26
N GLY A 82 -12.35 9.68 -10.06
CA GLY A 82 -13.72 9.86 -9.63
C GLY A 82 -14.72 8.85 -10.17
N SER A 83 -14.20 7.81 -10.82
CA SER A 83 -14.96 6.71 -11.41
C SER A 83 -14.44 5.34 -10.94
N GLY A 84 -13.68 5.31 -9.83
CA GLY A 84 -13.16 4.09 -9.23
C GLY A 84 -11.72 3.75 -9.61
N ASP A 85 -10.93 4.68 -10.12
CA ASP A 85 -9.48 4.47 -10.27
C ASP A 85 -8.77 4.71 -8.93
N TRP A 86 -8.84 3.71 -8.06
CA TRP A 86 -8.28 3.77 -6.71
C TRP A 86 -6.77 3.56 -6.72
N ARG A 87 -6.01 4.47 -6.12
CA ARG A 87 -4.56 4.39 -5.93
C ARG A 87 -4.17 4.52 -4.47
N VAL A 88 -3.00 3.99 -4.11
CA VAL A 88 -2.44 4.12 -2.76
C VAL A 88 -1.89 5.52 -2.57
N ALA A 89 -2.39 6.20 -1.55
CA ALA A 89 -1.98 7.53 -1.15
C ALA A 89 -1.15 7.54 0.14
N ASP A 90 -1.27 6.50 0.97
CA ASP A 90 -0.54 6.37 2.24
C ASP A 90 -0.41 4.89 2.66
N VAL A 91 0.64 4.56 3.41
CA VAL A 91 0.82 3.27 4.08
C VAL A 91 1.48 3.49 5.43
N ARG A 92 0.91 2.89 6.48
CA ARG A 92 1.46 2.99 7.85
C ARG A 92 1.15 1.74 8.68
N PRO A 93 2.03 1.35 9.62
CA PRO A 93 1.70 0.30 10.58
C PRO A 93 0.60 0.76 11.54
N VAL A 94 -0.28 -0.16 11.92
CA VAL A 94 -1.28 0.03 12.98
C VAL A 94 -0.65 -0.46 14.29
N ARG A 95 -0.66 0.40 15.31
CA ARG A 95 -0.23 0.03 16.68
C ARG A 95 -1.31 -0.73 17.41
#